data_AF-A0A973XHS0-F1
#
_entry.id   AF-A0A973XHS0-F1
#
_cell.length_a   1.000
_cell.length_b   1.000
_cell.length_c   1.000
_cell.angle_alpha   90.00
_cell.angle_beta   90.00
_cell.angle_gamma   90.00
#
_symmetry.space_group_name_H-M   'P 1'
#
loop_
_entity.id
_entity.type
_entity.pdbx_description
1 polymer ?
#
loop_
_entity_poly.entity_id
_entity_poly.type
_entity_poly.pdbx_seq_one_letter_code
_entity_poly.pdbx_strand_id
1 'polypeptide(L)' 'MLKLAVLIWMMLGITLAGALVVVIVTVPSLYAQGMSLIPIAAAVGFIVAIPAAIVIAKKIDSATARRA' A
#
# COMPACT_ATOMS: atom_id res chain seq x y z
N MET A 1 10.29 12.11 -10.11
CA MET A 1 10.04 10.81 -9.43
C MET A 1 9.69 10.83 -7.93
N LEU A 2 10.47 11.39 -6.98
CA LEU A 2 10.22 11.16 -5.53
C LEU A 2 8.83 11.65 -5.06
N LYS A 3 8.44 12.88 -5.43
CA LYS A 3 7.11 13.43 -5.11
C LYS A 3 5.97 12.54 -5.65
N LEU A 4 6.15 12.02 -6.86
CA LEU A 4 5.21 11.10 -7.50
C LEU A 4 5.16 9.74 -6.79
N ALA A 5 6.31 9.20 -6.39
CA ALA A 5 6.39 7.96 -5.62
C ALA A 5 5.71 8.07 -4.27
N VAL A 6 5.90 9.19 -3.54
CA VAL A 6 5.21 9.45 -2.28
C VAL A 6 3.69 9.53 -2.47
N LEU A 7 3.23 10.24 -3.51
CA LEU A 7 1.80 10.33 -3.83
C LEU A 7 1.18 8.95 -4.09
N ILE A 8 1.83 8.16 -4.95
CA ILE A 8 1.38 6.81 -5.30
C ILE A 8 1.44 5.89 -4.07
N TRP A 9 2.48 6.02 -3.25
CA TRP A 9 2.64 5.24 -2.03
C TRP A 9 1.54 5.53 -1.02
N MET A 10 1.16 6.79 -0.79
CA MET A 10 0.06 7.11 0.12
C MET A 10 -1.25 6.44 -0.33
N MET A 11 -1.57 6.51 -1.62
CA MET A 11 -2.75 5.85 -2.17
C MET A 11 -2.66 4.32 -2.01
N LEU A 12 -1.61 3.70 -2.54
CA LEU A 12 -1.44 2.24 -2.50
C LEU A 12 -1.34 1.71 -1.08
N GLY A 13 -0.63 2.42 -0.22
CA GLY A 13 -0.40 2.04 1.17
C GLY A 13 -1.70 1.99 1.95
N ILE A 14 -2.53 3.04 1.85
CA ILE A 14 -3.83 3.07 2.54
C ILE A 14 -4.78 2.01 1.97
N THR A 15 -4.82 1.85 0.64
CA THR A 15 -5.65 0.82 0.00
C THR A 15 -5.23 -0.59 0.39
N LEU A 16 -3.94 -0.93 0.37
CA LEU A 16 -3.43 -2.25 0.76
C LEU A 16 -3.62 -2.51 2.25
N ALA A 17 -3.31 -1.53 3.10
CA ALA A 17 -3.58 -1.63 4.54
C ALA A 17 -5.06 -1.92 4.80
N GLY A 18 -5.97 -1.14 4.19
CA GLY A 18 -7.41 -1.34 4.30
C GLY A 18 -7.86 -2.71 3.81
N ALA A 19 -7.38 -3.16 2.65
CA ALA A 19 -7.72 -4.47 2.09
C ALA A 19 -7.32 -5.62 3.02
N LEU A 20 -6.12 -5.58 3.61
CA LEU A 20 -5.68 -6.61 4.56
C LEU A 20 -6.47 -6.57 5.86
N VAL A 21 -6.81 -5.38 6.36
CA VAL A 21 -7.68 -5.25 7.54
C VAL A 21 -9.08 -5.81 7.27
N VAL A 22 -9.64 -5.58 6.07
CA VAL A 22 -10.92 -6.17 5.64
C VAL A 22 -10.89 -7.70 5.71
N VAL A 23 -9.80 -8.34 5.29
CA VAL A 23 -9.65 -9.80 5.41
C VAL A 23 -9.71 -10.25 6.87
N ILE A 24 -9.06 -9.52 7.79
CA ILE A 24 -9.05 -9.90 9.21
C ILE A 24 -10.44 -9.75 9.85
N VAL A 25 -11.16 -8.66 9.56
CA VAL A 25 -12.47 -8.43 10.18
C VAL A 25 -13.58 -9.30 9.59
N THR A 26 -13.40 -9.82 8.37
CA THR A 26 -14.37 -10.71 7.72
C THR A 26 -14.19 -12.19 8.06
N VAL A 27 -13.00 -12.60 8.52
CA VAL A 27 -12.70 -14.00 8.88
C VAL A 27 -12.72 -14.17 10.41
N PRO A 28 -13.69 -14.90 11.00
CA PRO A 28 -13.85 -14.98 12.45
C PRO A 28 -12.63 -15.49 13.22
N SER A 29 -11.91 -16.48 12.66
CA SER A 29 -10.69 -17.04 13.27
C SER A 29 -9.52 -16.04 13.32
N LEU A 30 -9.47 -15.09 12.37
CA LEU A 30 -8.48 -14.01 12.38
C LEU A 30 -8.93 -12.87 13.31
N TYR A 31 -10.21 -12.52 13.28
CA TYR A 31 -10.76 -11.46 14.12
C TYR A 31 -10.64 -11.76 15.63
N ALA A 32 -10.67 -13.04 16.02
CA ALA A 32 -10.37 -13.46 17.40
C ALA A 32 -9.00 -12.96 17.92
N GLN A 33 -8.05 -12.67 17.02
CA GLN A 33 -6.73 -12.10 17.31
C GLN A 33 -6.60 -10.66 16.77
N GLY A 34 -7.72 -9.99 16.49
CA GLY A 34 -7.78 -8.72 15.77
C GLY A 34 -6.99 -7.59 16.44
N MET A 35 -6.93 -7.56 17.77
CA MET A 35 -6.13 -6.56 18.51
C MET A 35 -4.64 -6.56 18.15
N SER A 36 -4.09 -7.71 17.78
CA SER A 36 -2.69 -7.84 17.33
C SER A 36 -2.59 -7.84 15.81
N LEU A 37 -3.48 -8.56 15.11
CA LEU A 37 -3.36 -8.75 13.67
C LEU A 37 -3.71 -7.49 12.86
N ILE A 38 -4.69 -6.68 13.28
CA ILE A 38 -5.11 -5.49 12.53
C ILE A 38 -3.97 -4.46 12.40
N PRO A 39 -3.30 -4.03 13.51
CA PRO A 39 -2.18 -3.11 13.40
C PRO A 39 -1.03 -3.66 12.57
N ILE A 40 -0.71 -4.96 12.72
CA ILE A 40 0.37 -5.62 11.98
C ILE A 40 0.05 -5.64 10.48
N ALA A 41 -1.15 -6.06 10.11
CA ALA A 41 -1.56 -6.14 8.71
C ALA A 41 -1.61 -4.75 8.05
N ALA A 42 -2.11 -3.73 8.75
CA ALA A 42 -2.09 -2.36 8.27
C ALA A 42 -0.64 -1.88 8.02
N ALA A 43 0.26 -2.09 8.97
CA ALA A 43 1.67 -1.73 8.84
C ALA A 43 2.35 -2.47 7.68
N VAL A 44 2.11 -3.79 7.55
CA VAL A 44 2.64 -4.60 6.46
C VAL A 44 2.14 -4.10 5.11
N GLY A 45 0.83 -3.88 4.95
CA GLY A 45 0.26 -3.37 3.70
C GLY A 45 0.84 -2.02 3.30
N PHE A 46 1.00 -1.12 4.28
CA PHE A 46 1.57 0.21 4.05
C PHE A 46 3.06 0.17 3.67
N ILE A 47 3.86 -0.67 4.32
CA ILE A 47 5.30 -0.80 4.04
C ILE A 47 5.55 -1.51 2.70
N VAL A 48 4.81 -2.59 2.42
CA VAL A 48 4.94 -3.36 1.17
C VAL A 48 4.52 -2.51 -0.05
N ALA A 49 3.70 -1.49 0.13
CA ALA A 49 3.34 -0.56 -0.93
C ALA A 49 4.52 0.29 -1.44
N ILE A 50 5.59 0.47 -0.64
CA ILE A 50 6.76 1.30 -0.99
C ILE A 50 7.45 0.84 -2.29
N PRO A 51 7.93 -0.42 -2.41
CA PRO A 51 8.58 -0.89 -3.64
C PRO A 51 7.66 -0.79 -4.86
N ALA A 52 6.36 -1.10 -4.71
CA ALA A 52 5.40 -0.98 -5.80
C ALA A 52 5.25 0.48 -6.27
N ALA A 53 5.14 1.43 -5.35
CA ALA A 53 5.02 2.84 -5.65
C ALA A 53 6.25 3.39 -6.39
N ILE A 54 7.47 2.95 -6.01
CA ILE A 54 8.71 3.34 -6.70
C ILE A 54 8.72 2.84 -8.14
N VAL A 55 8.36 1.58 -8.37
CA VAL A 55 8.31 1.00 -9.72
C VAL A 55 7.30 1.72 -10.61
N ILE A 56 6.10 1.99 -10.08
CA ILE A 56 5.05 2.69 -10.83
C ILE A 56 5.45 4.13 -11.11
N ALA A 57 5.98 4.86 -10.12
CA ALA A 57 6.46 6.22 -10.30
C ALA A 57 7.54 6.30 -11.38
N LYS A 58 8.51 5.35 -11.38
CA LYS A 58 9.56 5.29 -12.41
C LYS A 58 8.97 5.08 -13.80
N LYS A 59 7.97 4.21 -13.95
CA LYS A 59 7.29 3.98 -15.23
C LYS A 59 6.57 5.24 -15.72
N ILE A 60 5.81 5.90 -14.86
CA ILE A 60 5.08 7.13 -15.20
C ILE A 60 6.06 8.24 -15.61
N ASP A 61 7.08 8.51 -14.78
CA ASP A 61 8.11 9.53 -15.02
C ASP A 61 8.81 9.28 -16.38
N SER A 62 9.14 8.04 -16.71
CA SER A 62 9.76 7.69 -18.00
C SER A 62 8.85 7.85 -19.23
N ALA A 63 7.53 7.81 -19.03
CA ALA A 63 6.54 7.96 -20.09
C ALA A 63 6.15 9.42 -20.31
N THR A 64 6.17 10.24 -19.25
CA THR A 64 5.85 11.67 -19.33
C THR A 64 7.07 12.54 -19.61
N ALA A 65 8.25 12.23 -19.07
CA ALA A 65 9.48 12.99 -19.34
C ALA A 65 9.93 12.91 -20.80
N ARG A 66 9.49 11.87 -21.55
CA ARG A 66 9.72 11.77 -23.00
C ARG A 66 8.77 12.64 -23.86
N ARG A 67 7.74 13.23 -23.26
CA ARG A 67 6.72 14.03 -23.96
C ARG A 67 6.86 15.55 -23.75
N ALA A 68 7.73 15.99 -22.85
CA ALA A 68 8.03 17.39 -22.57
C ALA A 68 9.35 17.77 -23.24
#